data_AF-A0A0B1Y4V8-F1
#
_entry.id   AF-A0A0B1Y4V8-F1
#
_cell.length_a   1.000
_cell.length_b   1.000
_cell.length_c   1.000
_cell.angle_alpha   90.00
_cell.angle_beta   90.00
_cell.angle_gamma   90.00
#
_symmetry.space_group_name_H-M   'P 1'
#
loop_
_entity.id
_entity.type
_entity.pdbx_description
1 polymer ?
#
loop_
_entity_poly.entity_id
_entity_poly.type
_entity_poly.pdbx_seq_one_letter_code
_entity_poly.pdbx_strand_id
1 'polypeptide(L)'
;MSNVDPFQEDDIAFEEKSSGDVKAVRAELEARCATEKIKFEEAEGIEPDQQTFRLGLPCGRDIRWVYCRHYNSYQRLLAIPFEKFVFLQGFEAICNYSTGTIEAAVRTLGLPTQRLFFSRLFKISPNLIDYGSLPQLELPSPDGKMTVTLGEPSRELATLSRGPQSRLSLRITAIGINQHDKALDLLKRVADAVSFQIDLIHDIALTLVRERRPGAWRRRVARADVPPDVSFPSHEYDAAPISLYWYARSAVGMPLLQFLAFYQVVEYYFPTYSQADARRKIKSVLKDPSFRGDRDADLGRLLSAIHISRSGAFGDERSQLRATLLECLDAEDLRQFITSDPDRSEFLSSKAKGLCEQKIPVANLTADLRSDVAERIYEIRCKIVHTKTDAKNSEFELLLPFSKEAEQLAHDIELVQFVAQRVLMAASTPFRT
;
A
#
# COMPACT_ATOMS: atom_id res chain seq x y z
N MET A 1 -5.35 -40.12 -14.46
CA MET A 1 -5.15 -39.26 -13.26
C MET A 1 -3.86 -38.49 -13.49
N SER A 2 -3.94 -37.34 -14.14
CA SER A 2 -2.80 -36.44 -14.35
C SER A 2 -2.77 -35.44 -13.20
N ASN A 3 -1.72 -35.51 -12.38
CA ASN A 3 -1.39 -34.48 -11.39
C ASN A 3 -1.16 -33.17 -12.15
N VAL A 4 -2.09 -32.23 -12.01
CA VAL A 4 -1.86 -30.84 -12.39
C VAL A 4 -1.54 -30.11 -11.10
N ASP A 5 -0.33 -29.60 -11.03
CA ASP A 5 0.18 -28.80 -9.92
C ASP A 5 -0.64 -27.49 -9.81
N PRO A 6 -1.36 -27.25 -8.69
CA PRO A 6 -2.15 -26.03 -8.50
C PRO A 6 -1.30 -24.77 -8.26
N PHE A 7 0.04 -24.89 -8.26
CA PHE A 7 0.99 -23.79 -8.07
C PHE A 7 1.82 -23.44 -9.31
N GLN A 8 1.44 -23.89 -10.51
CA GLN A 8 1.94 -23.23 -11.73
C GLN A 8 1.40 -21.79 -11.71
N GLU A 9 2.25 -20.88 -11.23
CA GLU A 9 2.15 -19.45 -11.49
C GLU A 9 1.81 -19.30 -12.97
N ASP A 10 0.77 -18.52 -13.28
CA ASP A 10 0.44 -18.12 -14.65
C ASP A 10 1.76 -17.67 -15.29
N ASP A 11 2.31 -18.51 -16.16
CA ASP A 11 3.53 -18.24 -16.91
C ASP A 11 3.35 -16.83 -17.48
N ILE A 12 4.18 -15.90 -17.00
CA ILE A 12 4.28 -14.58 -17.58
C ILE A 12 4.77 -14.84 -18.99
N ALA A 13 3.82 -14.90 -19.94
CA ALA A 13 4.12 -14.85 -21.34
C ALA A 13 4.90 -13.55 -21.54
N PHE A 14 6.22 -13.66 -21.61
CA PHE A 14 7.07 -12.62 -22.14
C PHE A 14 6.48 -12.29 -23.50
N GLU A 15 5.81 -11.14 -23.60
CA GLU A 15 5.19 -10.69 -24.84
C GLU A 15 6.26 -10.80 -25.94
N GLU A 16 6.05 -11.73 -26.87
CA GLU A 16 6.87 -11.82 -28.07
C GLU A 16 6.94 -10.42 -28.68
N LYS A 17 8.17 -9.95 -28.97
CA LYS A 17 8.39 -8.68 -29.66
C LYS A 17 7.70 -8.76 -31.02
N SER A 18 6.43 -8.35 -31.10
CA SER A 18 5.73 -8.20 -32.36
C SER A 18 6.48 -7.14 -33.17
N SER A 19 7.09 -7.55 -34.28
CA SER A 19 7.80 -6.65 -35.17
C SER A 19 6.80 -5.95 -36.10
N GLY A 20 6.73 -4.62 -36.01
CA GLY A 20 5.87 -3.77 -36.83
C GLY A 20 6.37 -2.34 -36.82
N ASP A 21 5.96 -1.53 -37.79
CA ASP A 21 6.40 -0.14 -37.91
C ASP A 21 5.71 0.75 -36.86
N VAL A 22 6.39 0.96 -35.73
CA VAL A 22 5.90 1.81 -34.62
C VAL A 22 5.67 3.26 -35.08
N LYS A 23 6.38 3.77 -36.09
CA LYS A 23 6.24 5.17 -36.51
C LYS A 23 4.86 5.45 -37.12
N ALA A 24 4.38 4.55 -37.98
CA ALA A 24 3.09 4.70 -38.65
C ALA A 24 1.91 4.68 -37.66
N VAL A 25 1.85 3.65 -36.80
CA VAL A 25 0.78 3.54 -35.78
C VAL A 25 0.86 4.64 -34.72
N ARG A 26 2.07 5.13 -34.40
CA ARG A 26 2.22 6.29 -33.51
C ARG A 26 1.62 7.55 -34.13
N ALA A 27 1.90 7.83 -35.41
CA ALA A 27 1.36 9.02 -36.09
C ALA A 27 -0.18 9.01 -36.15
N GLU A 28 -0.79 7.83 -36.38
CA GLU A 28 -2.24 7.67 -36.33
C GLU A 28 -2.81 7.95 -34.92
N LEU A 29 -2.14 7.45 -33.88
CA LEU A 29 -2.55 7.67 -32.49
C LEU A 29 -2.44 9.16 -32.09
N GLU A 30 -1.37 9.82 -32.50
CA GLU A 30 -1.17 11.27 -32.30
C GLU A 30 -2.27 12.10 -32.98
N ALA A 31 -2.68 11.72 -34.20
CA ALA A 31 -3.78 12.38 -34.92
C ALA A 31 -5.13 12.25 -34.20
N ARG A 32 -5.44 11.08 -33.65
CA ARG A 32 -6.65 10.87 -32.82
C ARG A 32 -6.60 11.67 -31.53
N CYS A 33 -5.45 11.69 -30.84
CA CYS A 33 -5.27 12.47 -29.63
C CYS A 33 -5.41 13.98 -29.89
N ALA A 34 -4.87 14.49 -31.00
CA ALA A 34 -4.98 15.89 -31.40
C ALA A 34 -6.43 16.30 -31.68
N THR A 35 -7.22 15.43 -32.31
CA THR A 35 -8.64 15.67 -32.63
C THR A 35 -9.46 15.86 -31.36
N GLU A 36 -9.25 15.00 -30.35
CA GLU A 36 -10.00 15.01 -29.08
C GLU A 36 -9.31 15.80 -27.96
N LYS A 37 -8.23 16.53 -28.28
CA LYS A 37 -7.43 17.33 -27.32
C LYS A 37 -6.90 16.53 -26.13
N ILE A 38 -6.58 15.26 -26.35
CA ILE A 38 -5.97 14.37 -25.36
C ILE A 38 -4.48 14.71 -25.25
N LYS A 39 -3.99 14.92 -24.03
CA LYS A 39 -2.56 15.20 -23.81
C LYS A 39 -1.73 13.97 -24.14
N PHE A 40 -0.57 14.14 -24.76
CA PHE A 40 0.41 13.09 -24.95
C PHE A 40 1.82 13.67 -24.87
N GLU A 41 2.78 12.86 -24.45
CA GLU A 41 4.18 13.26 -24.31
C GLU A 41 5.12 12.04 -24.34
N GLU A 42 6.40 12.31 -24.54
CA GLU A 42 7.46 11.33 -24.32
C GLU A 42 7.93 11.39 -22.87
N ALA A 43 7.95 10.24 -22.21
CA ALA A 43 8.47 10.09 -20.86
C ALA A 43 9.74 9.25 -20.89
N GLU A 44 10.66 9.52 -19.96
CA GLU A 44 11.75 8.60 -19.67
C GLU A 44 11.18 7.21 -19.31
N GLY A 45 11.72 6.19 -19.98
CA GLY A 45 11.38 4.79 -19.83
C GLY A 45 12.01 4.19 -18.58
N ILE A 46 11.97 2.86 -18.51
CA ILE A 46 12.53 2.11 -17.38
C ILE A 46 14.06 2.10 -17.45
N GLU A 47 14.61 2.04 -18.66
CA GLU A 47 16.05 2.14 -18.92
C GLU A 47 16.45 3.61 -19.15
N PRO A 48 17.61 4.05 -18.60
CA PRO A 48 18.20 5.32 -18.99
C PRO A 48 18.37 5.32 -20.52
N ASP A 49 17.93 6.41 -21.16
CA ASP A 49 17.91 6.62 -22.62
C ASP A 49 16.75 5.96 -23.41
N GLN A 50 15.84 5.23 -22.76
CA GLN A 50 14.62 4.77 -23.42
C GLN A 50 13.53 5.83 -23.34
N GLN A 51 13.00 6.32 -24.47
CA GLN A 51 11.80 7.16 -24.47
C GLN A 51 10.54 6.29 -24.66
N THR A 52 9.53 6.52 -23.82
CA THR A 52 8.23 5.83 -23.89
C THR A 52 7.12 6.84 -24.17
N PHE A 53 6.34 6.60 -25.22
CA PHE A 53 5.16 7.39 -25.51
C PHE A 53 4.09 7.16 -24.45
N ARG A 54 3.47 8.24 -23.96
CA ARG A 54 2.30 8.16 -23.07
C ARG A 54 1.23 9.16 -23.46
N LEU A 55 -0.04 8.78 -23.28
CA LEU A 55 -1.19 9.67 -23.40
C LEU A 55 -1.93 9.81 -22.06
N GLY A 56 -2.48 10.98 -21.80
CA GLY A 56 -3.12 11.35 -20.54
C GLY A 56 -4.63 11.37 -20.67
N LEU A 57 -5.30 10.35 -20.15
CA LEU A 57 -6.76 10.29 -20.10
C LEU A 57 -7.31 10.94 -18.81
N PRO A 58 -8.50 11.56 -18.85
CA PRO A 58 -9.10 12.19 -17.67
C PRO A 58 -9.33 11.18 -16.54
N CYS A 59 -9.03 11.58 -15.30
CA CYS A 59 -9.27 10.82 -14.08
C CYS A 59 -9.77 11.75 -12.97
N GLY A 60 -11.01 12.24 -13.10
CA GLY A 60 -11.57 13.24 -12.20
C GLY A 60 -10.86 14.59 -12.38
N ARG A 61 -10.19 15.07 -11.33
CA ARG A 61 -9.34 16.28 -11.40
C ARG A 61 -7.91 15.98 -11.85
N ASP A 62 -7.54 14.71 -11.88
CA ASP A 62 -6.20 14.24 -12.24
C ASP A 62 -6.18 13.70 -13.67
N ILE A 63 -4.97 13.39 -14.16
CA ILE A 63 -4.75 12.73 -15.45
C ILE A 63 -4.08 11.39 -15.19
N ARG A 64 -4.60 10.33 -15.79
CA ARG A 64 -3.98 9.01 -15.77
C ARG A 64 -3.31 8.72 -17.11
N TRP A 65 -2.02 8.42 -17.03
CA TRP A 65 -1.21 8.13 -18.21
C TRP A 65 -1.41 6.70 -18.71
N VAL A 66 -1.47 6.48 -20.01
CA VAL A 66 -1.44 5.15 -20.64
C VAL A 66 -0.16 5.09 -21.46
N TYR A 67 0.68 4.09 -21.18
CA TYR A 67 2.02 3.97 -21.76
C TYR A 67 1.99 2.98 -22.93
N CYS A 68 2.55 3.38 -24.07
CA CYS A 68 2.70 2.53 -25.24
C CYS A 68 4.19 2.18 -25.41
N ARG A 69 4.56 0.94 -25.05
CA ARG A 69 5.96 0.48 -25.07
C ARG A 69 6.35 -0.25 -26.34
N HIS A 70 5.42 -1.01 -26.92
CA HIS A 70 5.66 -1.88 -28.06
C HIS A 70 4.56 -1.73 -29.09
N TYR A 71 4.81 -2.16 -30.32
CA TYR A 71 3.87 -2.08 -31.46
C TYR A 71 2.46 -2.57 -31.12
N ASN A 72 2.33 -3.71 -30.42
CA ASN A 72 1.05 -4.26 -29.99
C ASN A 72 0.28 -3.31 -29.04
N SER A 73 0.97 -2.58 -28.16
CA SER A 73 0.34 -1.59 -27.27
C SER A 73 -0.34 -0.46 -28.06
N TYR A 74 0.27 -0.03 -29.17
CA TYR A 74 -0.34 0.97 -30.07
C TYR A 74 -1.56 0.38 -30.78
N GLN A 75 -1.44 -0.83 -31.35
CA GLN A 75 -2.53 -1.47 -32.07
C GLN A 75 -3.75 -1.74 -31.20
N ARG A 76 -3.55 -2.26 -29.97
CA ARG A 76 -4.65 -2.50 -29.02
C ARG A 76 -5.41 -1.22 -28.72
N LEU A 77 -4.68 -0.11 -28.52
CA LEU A 77 -5.29 1.18 -28.24
C LEU A 77 -6.03 1.75 -29.45
N LEU A 78 -5.48 1.65 -30.65
CA LEU A 78 -6.15 2.07 -31.88
C LEU A 78 -7.42 1.25 -32.16
N ALA A 79 -7.47 -0.01 -31.71
CA ALA A 79 -8.62 -0.89 -31.89
C ALA A 79 -9.84 -0.51 -31.02
N ILE A 80 -9.72 0.45 -30.09
CA ILE A 80 -10.80 0.88 -29.20
C ILE A 80 -11.08 2.39 -29.32
N PRO A 81 -12.31 2.86 -29.01
CA PRO A 81 -12.63 4.29 -28.96
C PRO A 81 -12.19 4.88 -27.60
N PHE A 82 -10.89 4.82 -27.30
CA PHE A 82 -10.32 5.20 -25.99
C PHE A 82 -10.65 6.64 -25.56
N GLU A 83 -10.96 7.52 -26.50
CA GLU A 83 -11.29 8.93 -26.29
C GLU A 83 -12.63 9.12 -25.58
N LYS A 84 -13.52 8.13 -25.67
CA LYS A 84 -14.84 8.15 -25.00
C LYS A 84 -14.77 7.73 -23.54
N PHE A 85 -13.61 7.30 -23.06
CA PHE A 85 -13.44 6.77 -21.72
C PHE A 85 -12.67 7.72 -20.81
N VAL A 86 -13.14 7.78 -19.56
CA VAL A 86 -12.43 8.40 -18.45
C VAL A 86 -12.12 7.35 -17.40
N PHE A 87 -11.03 7.51 -16.66
CA PHE A 87 -10.72 6.66 -15.53
C PHE A 87 -11.49 7.10 -14.27
N LEU A 88 -11.79 6.14 -13.40
CA LEU A 88 -12.34 6.39 -12.06
C LEU A 88 -11.25 6.32 -11.00
N GLN A 89 -11.15 7.36 -10.16
CA GLN A 89 -10.01 7.56 -9.25
C GLN A 89 -9.87 6.41 -8.25
N GLY A 90 -8.65 5.86 -8.13
CA GLY A 90 -8.30 4.84 -7.14
C GLY A 90 -8.59 3.38 -7.54
N PHE A 91 -9.15 3.14 -8.73
CA PHE A 91 -9.48 1.80 -9.21
C PHE A 91 -8.98 1.54 -10.63
N GLU A 92 -8.81 0.27 -11.00
CA GLU A 92 -8.72 -0.13 -12.41
C GLU A 92 -10.13 -0.15 -13.00
N ALA A 93 -10.65 1.05 -13.24
CA ALA A 93 -12.01 1.26 -13.70
C ALA A 93 -12.09 2.40 -14.72
N ILE A 94 -12.96 2.21 -15.71
CA ILE A 94 -13.24 3.15 -16.78
C ILE A 94 -14.73 3.50 -16.79
N CYS A 95 -15.07 4.67 -17.28
CA CYS A 95 -16.44 5.12 -17.47
C CYS A 95 -16.59 5.76 -18.84
N ASN A 96 -17.66 5.39 -19.54
CA ASN A 96 -18.10 6.03 -20.76
C ASN A 96 -19.43 6.76 -20.49
N TYR A 97 -19.36 8.09 -20.41
CA TYR A 97 -20.52 8.93 -20.13
C TYR A 97 -21.54 8.94 -21.26
N SER A 98 -21.14 8.69 -22.51
CA SER A 98 -22.05 8.67 -23.65
C SER A 98 -23.00 7.46 -23.62
N THR A 99 -22.53 6.34 -23.09
CA THR A 99 -23.32 5.10 -22.97
C THR A 99 -23.87 4.89 -21.56
N GLY A 100 -23.44 5.69 -20.58
CA GLY A 100 -23.78 5.48 -19.17
C GLY A 100 -23.18 4.19 -18.60
N THR A 101 -22.01 3.79 -19.10
CA THR A 101 -21.36 2.53 -18.71
C THR A 101 -20.19 2.81 -17.78
N ILE A 102 -20.14 2.10 -16.66
CA ILE A 102 -18.96 2.00 -15.80
C ILE A 102 -18.47 0.56 -15.87
N GLU A 103 -17.18 0.35 -15.99
CA GLU A 103 -16.60 -0.99 -15.95
C GLU A 103 -15.34 -0.98 -15.09
N ALA A 104 -15.25 -1.93 -14.16
CA ALA A 104 -14.14 -2.03 -13.22
C ALA A 104 -13.63 -3.46 -13.17
N ALA A 105 -12.31 -3.63 -13.11
CA ALA A 105 -11.68 -4.92 -12.85
C ALA A 105 -12.01 -5.40 -11.42
N VAL A 106 -12.26 -6.71 -11.28
CA VAL A 106 -12.60 -7.36 -10.01
C VAL A 106 -11.72 -8.59 -9.82
N ARG A 107 -11.33 -8.87 -8.57
CA ARG A 107 -10.59 -10.09 -8.22
C ARG A 107 -11.20 -10.81 -7.03
N THR A 108 -10.93 -12.11 -6.93
CA THR A 108 -11.25 -12.92 -5.76
C THR A 108 -10.23 -12.71 -4.65
N LEU A 109 -10.69 -12.76 -3.40
CA LEU A 109 -9.85 -12.87 -2.21
C LEU A 109 -9.76 -14.33 -1.78
N GLY A 110 -8.55 -14.84 -1.51
CA GLY A 110 -8.33 -16.19 -0.98
C GLY A 110 -8.43 -17.35 -1.98
N LEU A 111 -9.01 -17.16 -3.17
CA LEU A 111 -9.00 -18.17 -4.24
C LEU A 111 -7.83 -17.93 -5.19
N PRO A 112 -6.97 -18.95 -5.42
CA PRO A 112 -5.75 -18.78 -6.22
C PRO A 112 -6.05 -18.63 -7.72
N THR A 113 -7.18 -19.13 -8.22
CA THR A 113 -7.51 -19.07 -9.65
C THR A 113 -8.95 -18.65 -9.91
N GLN A 114 -9.12 -17.81 -10.94
CA GLN A 114 -10.44 -17.42 -11.45
C GLN A 114 -11.25 -18.61 -11.97
N ARG A 115 -10.59 -19.71 -12.36
CA ARG A 115 -11.26 -20.96 -12.73
C ARG A 115 -12.16 -21.48 -11.60
N LEU A 116 -11.70 -21.37 -10.35
CA LEU A 116 -12.47 -21.79 -9.17
C LEU A 116 -13.66 -20.87 -8.93
N PHE A 117 -13.56 -19.57 -9.24
CA PHE A 117 -14.69 -18.64 -9.20
C PHE A 117 -15.80 -19.09 -10.14
N PHE A 118 -15.49 -19.26 -11.44
CA PHE A 118 -16.50 -19.67 -12.42
C PHE A 118 -17.07 -21.06 -12.11
N SER A 119 -16.25 -21.95 -11.57
CA SER A 119 -16.70 -23.27 -11.14
C SER A 119 -17.70 -23.20 -9.99
N ARG A 120 -17.48 -22.36 -8.98
CA ARG A 120 -18.40 -22.21 -7.84
C ARG A 120 -19.67 -21.45 -8.22
N LEU A 121 -19.55 -20.36 -8.96
CA LEU A 121 -20.69 -19.49 -9.28
C LEU A 121 -21.57 -20.07 -10.40
N PHE A 122 -20.96 -20.57 -11.47
CA PHE A 122 -21.68 -21.07 -12.66
C PHE A 122 -21.72 -22.60 -12.76
N LYS A 123 -21.15 -23.33 -11.78
CA LYS A 123 -21.11 -24.80 -11.76
C LYS A 123 -20.45 -25.43 -12.99
N ILE A 124 -19.50 -24.70 -13.60
CA ILE A 124 -18.73 -25.18 -14.76
C ILE A 124 -17.48 -25.94 -14.28
N SER A 125 -17.14 -27.05 -14.92
CA SER A 125 -15.89 -27.76 -14.61
C SER A 125 -14.68 -26.87 -14.95
N PRO A 126 -13.67 -26.74 -14.07
CA PRO A 126 -12.50 -25.90 -14.29
C PRO A 126 -11.78 -26.15 -15.63
N ASN A 127 -11.83 -27.40 -16.12
CA ASN A 127 -11.16 -27.85 -17.35
C ASN A 127 -11.86 -27.39 -18.65
N LEU A 128 -13.11 -26.91 -18.56
CA LEU A 128 -13.89 -26.44 -19.73
C LEU A 128 -13.80 -24.92 -19.93
N ILE A 129 -13.14 -24.22 -19.00
CA ILE A 129 -13.09 -22.75 -18.92
C ILE A 129 -12.17 -22.16 -20.01
N ASP A 130 -11.18 -22.89 -20.50
CA ASP A 130 -10.21 -22.38 -21.48
C ASP A 130 -10.67 -22.50 -22.95
N TYR A 131 -11.79 -23.18 -23.23
CA TYR A 131 -12.20 -23.54 -24.59
C TYR A 131 -13.44 -22.77 -25.11
N GLY A 132 -13.93 -21.76 -24.38
CA GLY A 132 -15.12 -21.00 -24.79
C GLY A 132 -15.28 -19.66 -24.06
N SER A 133 -16.25 -18.86 -24.51
CA SER A 133 -16.63 -17.60 -23.84
C SER A 133 -17.13 -17.88 -22.42
N LEU A 134 -16.57 -17.20 -21.42
CA LEU A 134 -17.00 -17.38 -20.04
C LEU A 134 -18.44 -16.88 -19.84
N PRO A 135 -19.24 -17.57 -19.01
CA PRO A 135 -20.60 -17.12 -18.71
C PRO A 135 -20.56 -15.77 -17.99
N GLN A 136 -21.57 -14.95 -18.28
CA GLN A 136 -21.78 -13.66 -17.65
C GLN A 136 -22.97 -13.75 -16.70
N LEU A 137 -22.83 -13.19 -15.51
CA LEU A 137 -23.93 -13.01 -14.58
C LEU A 137 -24.53 -11.63 -14.84
N GLU A 138 -25.80 -11.56 -15.22
CA GLU A 138 -26.54 -10.32 -15.41
C GLU A 138 -27.55 -10.12 -14.28
N LEU A 139 -27.54 -8.93 -13.68
CA LEU A 139 -28.36 -8.54 -12.55
C LEU A 139 -29.10 -7.23 -12.92
N PRO A 140 -30.28 -7.33 -13.57
CA PRO A 140 -31.10 -6.16 -13.87
C PRO A 140 -31.76 -5.61 -12.60
N SER A 141 -31.88 -4.29 -12.50
CA SER A 141 -32.65 -3.66 -11.43
C SER A 141 -34.15 -3.92 -11.61
N PRO A 142 -34.94 -3.96 -10.52
CA PRO A 142 -36.39 -4.18 -10.62
C PRO A 142 -37.13 -3.15 -11.48
N ASP A 143 -36.58 -1.93 -11.59
CA ASP A 143 -37.15 -0.85 -12.40
C ASP A 143 -36.56 -0.77 -13.82
N GLY A 144 -35.65 -1.67 -14.19
CA GLY A 144 -35.02 -1.76 -15.51
C GLY A 144 -34.08 -0.61 -15.87
N LYS A 145 -33.82 0.33 -14.96
CA LYS A 145 -32.97 1.51 -15.23
C LYS A 145 -31.48 1.24 -15.10
N MET A 146 -31.12 0.14 -14.45
CA MET A 146 -29.73 -0.24 -14.21
C MET A 146 -29.54 -1.72 -14.46
N THR A 147 -28.41 -2.08 -15.05
CA THR A 147 -28.00 -3.49 -15.19
C THR A 147 -26.57 -3.61 -14.71
N VAL A 148 -26.34 -4.56 -13.83
CA VAL A 148 -24.99 -4.94 -13.39
C VAL A 148 -24.65 -6.25 -14.06
N THR A 149 -23.46 -6.35 -14.61
CA THR A 149 -22.98 -7.59 -15.21
C THR A 149 -21.60 -7.94 -14.69
N LEU A 150 -21.38 -9.21 -14.41
CA LEU A 150 -20.12 -9.74 -13.90
C LEU A 150 -19.63 -10.84 -14.86
N GLY A 151 -18.46 -10.65 -15.45
CA GLY A 151 -17.94 -11.55 -16.49
C GLY A 151 -16.58 -11.09 -17.02
N GLU A 152 -16.24 -11.50 -18.24
CA GLU A 152 -14.99 -11.10 -18.88
C GLU A 152 -14.87 -9.57 -19.03
N PRO A 153 -13.65 -9.02 -18.90
CA PRO A 153 -13.40 -7.61 -19.20
C PRO A 153 -13.70 -7.30 -20.66
N SER A 154 -14.27 -6.12 -20.92
CA SER A 154 -14.34 -5.56 -22.26
C SER A 154 -12.95 -5.34 -22.84
N ARG A 155 -12.88 -5.25 -24.18
CA ARG A 155 -11.62 -4.94 -24.89
C ARG A 155 -11.07 -3.59 -24.43
N GLU A 156 -11.95 -2.66 -24.10
CA GLU A 156 -11.65 -1.32 -23.63
C GLU A 156 -10.99 -1.35 -22.25
N LEU A 157 -11.60 -2.05 -21.28
CA LEU A 157 -10.99 -2.20 -19.96
C LEU A 157 -9.68 -2.99 -20.04
N ALA A 158 -9.63 -4.07 -20.81
CA ALA A 158 -8.44 -4.91 -20.97
C ALA A 158 -7.26 -4.16 -21.60
N THR A 159 -7.53 -3.20 -22.49
CA THR A 159 -6.51 -2.36 -23.14
C THR A 159 -6.04 -1.22 -22.25
N LEU A 160 -6.94 -0.61 -21.47
CA LEU A 160 -6.64 0.58 -20.66
C LEU A 160 -6.11 0.26 -19.25
N SER A 161 -6.27 -0.98 -18.77
CA SER A 161 -5.78 -1.43 -17.46
C SER A 161 -4.28 -1.75 -17.48
N ARG A 162 -3.58 -1.56 -16.35
CA ARG A 162 -2.11 -1.72 -16.26
C ARG A 162 -1.68 -3.04 -15.62
N GLY A 163 -2.59 -3.79 -14.99
CA GLY A 163 -2.31 -5.08 -14.35
C GLY A 163 -2.35 -6.28 -15.31
N PRO A 164 -1.95 -7.48 -14.84
CA PRO A 164 -2.31 -8.73 -15.53
C PRO A 164 -3.81 -8.68 -15.79
N GLN A 165 -4.23 -8.96 -17.04
CA GLN A 165 -5.62 -8.83 -17.48
C GLN A 165 -6.52 -9.49 -16.44
N SER A 166 -7.21 -8.67 -15.65
CA SER A 166 -8.19 -9.17 -14.71
C SER A 166 -9.25 -9.85 -15.56
N ARG A 167 -9.26 -11.19 -15.61
CA ARG A 167 -10.28 -11.93 -16.40
C ARG A 167 -11.70 -11.79 -15.84
N LEU A 168 -11.88 -10.99 -14.79
CA LEU A 168 -13.19 -10.61 -14.27
C LEU A 168 -13.32 -9.09 -14.22
N SER A 169 -14.47 -8.61 -14.68
CA SER A 169 -14.91 -7.23 -14.57
C SER A 169 -16.35 -7.17 -14.09
N LEU A 170 -16.68 -6.08 -13.39
CA LEU A 170 -18.03 -5.68 -13.06
C LEU A 170 -18.37 -4.47 -13.92
N ARG A 171 -19.39 -4.61 -14.76
CA ARG A 171 -19.92 -3.55 -15.63
C ARG A 171 -21.29 -3.11 -15.14
N ILE A 172 -21.48 -1.81 -14.98
CA ILE A 172 -22.72 -1.18 -14.60
C ILE A 172 -23.18 -0.32 -15.78
N THR A 173 -24.39 -0.56 -16.25
CA THR A 173 -25.05 0.32 -17.22
C THR A 173 -26.18 1.03 -16.50
N ALA A 174 -26.13 2.35 -16.42
CA ALA A 174 -27.19 3.16 -15.82
C ALA A 174 -27.34 4.53 -16.51
N ILE A 175 -28.56 5.05 -16.50
CA ILE A 175 -28.87 6.36 -17.09
C ILE A 175 -28.41 7.48 -16.14
N GLY A 176 -27.91 8.59 -16.70
CA GLY A 176 -27.62 9.81 -15.94
C GLY A 176 -26.23 9.90 -15.31
N ILE A 177 -25.30 9.02 -15.72
CA ILE A 177 -23.90 9.09 -15.31
C ILE A 177 -23.19 10.14 -16.19
N ASN A 178 -22.97 11.34 -15.64
CA ASN A 178 -22.31 12.45 -16.35
C ASN A 178 -21.25 13.18 -15.51
N GLN A 179 -21.01 12.70 -14.28
CA GLN A 179 -20.08 13.32 -13.33
C GLN A 179 -19.21 12.24 -12.69
N HIS A 180 -17.92 12.54 -12.52
CA HIS A 180 -16.94 11.62 -11.97
C HIS A 180 -17.31 11.12 -10.57
N ASP A 181 -17.62 12.04 -9.64
CA ASP A 181 -17.91 11.67 -8.25
C ASP A 181 -19.16 10.81 -8.14
N LYS A 182 -20.19 11.08 -8.97
CA LYS A 182 -21.40 10.24 -9.05
C LYS A 182 -21.11 8.86 -9.60
N ALA A 183 -20.29 8.77 -10.64
CA ALA A 183 -19.88 7.49 -11.23
C ALA A 183 -19.09 6.65 -10.22
N LEU A 184 -18.14 7.27 -9.52
CA LEU A 184 -17.31 6.62 -8.51
C LEU A 184 -18.13 6.15 -7.31
N ASP A 185 -19.06 6.98 -6.82
CA ASP A 185 -19.96 6.60 -5.71
C ASP A 185 -20.88 5.43 -6.12
N LEU A 186 -21.47 5.49 -7.32
CA LEU A 186 -22.30 4.40 -7.84
C LEU A 186 -21.51 3.10 -7.96
N LEU A 187 -20.29 3.15 -8.51
CA LEU A 187 -19.41 1.99 -8.63
C LEU A 187 -19.16 1.33 -7.27
N LYS A 188 -18.75 2.10 -6.26
CA LYS A 188 -18.47 1.58 -4.92
C LYS A 188 -19.71 0.94 -4.31
N ARG A 189 -20.84 1.66 -4.29
CA ARG A 189 -22.08 1.20 -3.66
C ARG A 189 -22.59 -0.10 -4.28
N VAL A 190 -22.57 -0.19 -5.61
CA VAL A 190 -23.02 -1.38 -6.34
C VAL A 190 -22.03 -2.54 -6.19
N ALA A 191 -20.73 -2.28 -6.35
CA ALA A 191 -19.72 -3.32 -6.23
C ALA A 191 -19.69 -3.93 -4.83
N ASP A 192 -19.79 -3.12 -3.77
CA ASP A 192 -19.81 -3.60 -2.39
C ASP A 192 -21.06 -4.46 -2.14
N ALA A 193 -22.25 -4.01 -2.57
CA ALA A 193 -23.49 -4.74 -2.39
C ALA A 193 -23.50 -6.09 -3.13
N VAL A 194 -23.08 -6.11 -4.40
CA VAL A 194 -23.03 -7.33 -5.21
C VAL A 194 -21.96 -8.29 -4.68
N SER A 195 -20.77 -7.78 -4.32
CA SER A 195 -19.69 -8.61 -3.79
C SER A 195 -20.07 -9.24 -2.45
N PHE A 196 -20.72 -8.48 -1.55
CA PHE A 196 -21.20 -8.99 -0.27
C PHE A 196 -22.29 -10.06 -0.44
N GLN A 197 -23.21 -9.86 -1.39
CA GLN A 197 -24.23 -10.86 -1.69
C GLN A 197 -23.61 -12.16 -2.23
N ILE A 198 -22.65 -12.06 -3.16
CA ILE A 198 -21.93 -13.22 -3.70
C ILE A 198 -21.16 -13.95 -2.59
N ASP A 199 -20.53 -13.21 -1.69
CA ASP A 199 -19.84 -13.78 -0.53
C ASP A 199 -20.80 -14.58 0.37
N LEU A 200 -21.92 -13.99 0.77
CA LEU A 200 -22.90 -14.65 1.64
C LEU A 200 -23.51 -15.92 1.02
N ILE A 201 -23.77 -15.93 -0.29
CA ILE A 201 -24.47 -17.03 -0.95
C ILE A 201 -23.49 -18.12 -1.42
N HIS A 202 -22.28 -17.73 -1.85
CA HIS A 202 -21.35 -18.62 -2.53
C HIS A 202 -20.00 -18.80 -1.82
N ASP A 203 -19.75 -18.10 -0.71
CA ASP A 203 -18.45 -18.09 0.00
C ASP A 203 -17.32 -17.70 -0.97
N ILE A 204 -17.58 -16.62 -1.71
CA ILE A 204 -16.67 -16.02 -2.69
C ILE A 204 -16.57 -14.52 -2.38
N ALA A 205 -15.49 -14.14 -1.71
CA ALA A 205 -15.16 -12.74 -1.50
C ALA A 205 -14.59 -12.11 -2.79
N LEU A 206 -15.30 -11.12 -3.32
CA LEU A 206 -14.88 -10.30 -4.47
C LEU A 206 -14.48 -8.89 -4.02
N THR A 207 -13.54 -8.28 -4.74
CA THR A 207 -13.17 -6.88 -4.50
C THR A 207 -12.75 -6.19 -5.79
N LEU A 208 -12.99 -4.88 -5.87
CA LEU A 208 -12.51 -4.04 -6.97
C LEU A 208 -10.97 -4.02 -6.99
N VAL A 209 -10.40 -4.15 -8.18
CA VAL A 209 -8.96 -4.00 -8.38
C VAL A 209 -8.58 -2.53 -8.23
N ARG A 210 -7.62 -2.26 -7.35
CA ARG A 210 -7.11 -0.91 -7.08
C ARG A 210 -6.11 -0.49 -8.14
N GLU A 211 -6.12 0.80 -8.45
CA GLU A 211 -5.07 1.38 -9.29
C GLU A 211 -3.70 1.23 -8.60
N ARG A 212 -2.75 0.58 -9.26
CA ARG A 212 -1.35 0.59 -8.82
C ARG A 212 -0.74 1.94 -9.18
N ARG A 213 -0.63 2.84 -8.19
CA ARG A 213 0.10 4.10 -8.37
C ARG A 213 1.60 3.80 -8.49
N PRO A 214 2.26 4.22 -9.59
CA PRO A 214 3.69 3.94 -9.81
C PRO A 214 4.65 4.54 -8.75
N GLY A 215 4.17 5.43 -7.88
CA GLY A 215 5.03 6.17 -6.94
C GLY A 215 5.58 5.39 -5.75
N ALA A 216 5.01 4.23 -5.39
CA ALA A 216 5.45 3.49 -4.21
C ALA A 216 6.48 2.39 -4.52
N TRP A 217 6.64 2.03 -5.78
CA TRP A 217 7.71 1.14 -6.20
C TRP A 217 8.86 2.03 -6.63
N ARG A 218 9.74 2.38 -5.68
CA ARG A 218 11.05 2.92 -6.04
C ARG A 218 11.57 2.15 -7.24
N ARG A 219 12.16 2.88 -8.20
CA ARG A 219 13.35 2.41 -8.87
C ARG A 219 14.24 1.87 -7.75
N ARG A 220 14.22 0.55 -7.50
CA ARG A 220 15.46 -0.08 -7.05
C ARG A 220 16.39 0.30 -8.17
N VAL A 221 17.21 1.33 -7.93
CA VAL A 221 18.47 1.45 -8.63
C VAL A 221 18.99 0.03 -8.53
N ALA A 222 18.97 -0.69 -9.65
CA ALA A 222 19.60 -1.98 -9.72
C ALA A 222 20.99 -1.69 -9.16
N ARG A 223 21.29 -2.19 -7.96
CA ARG A 223 22.64 -2.08 -7.42
C ARG A 223 23.44 -2.88 -8.43
N ALA A 224 24.01 -2.16 -9.40
CA ALA A 224 24.72 -2.74 -10.52
C ALA A 224 25.76 -3.70 -9.97
N ASP A 225 25.78 -4.93 -10.48
CA ASP A 225 26.83 -5.94 -10.33
C ASP A 225 27.56 -5.98 -8.98
N VAL A 226 26.85 -5.79 -7.87
CA VAL A 226 27.39 -6.11 -6.55
C VAL A 226 27.21 -7.61 -6.40
N PRO A 227 28.29 -8.42 -6.38
CA PRO A 227 28.17 -9.84 -6.12
C PRO A 227 27.42 -10.05 -4.80
N PRO A 228 26.67 -11.15 -4.63
CA PRO A 228 25.96 -11.42 -3.39
C PRO A 228 26.96 -11.60 -2.26
N ASP A 229 27.29 -10.50 -1.58
CA ASP A 229 28.14 -10.47 -0.39
C ASP A 229 27.29 -10.89 0.82
N VAL A 230 26.85 -12.14 0.79
CA VAL A 230 26.08 -12.77 1.87
C VAL A 230 26.99 -13.78 2.54
N SER A 231 27.46 -13.44 3.74
CA SER A 231 28.25 -14.33 4.59
C SER A 231 27.35 -15.21 5.46
N PHE A 232 27.93 -16.27 6.02
CA PHE A 232 27.28 -17.01 7.11
C PHE A 232 26.94 -16.05 8.27
N PRO A 233 25.74 -16.15 8.88
CA PRO A 233 25.30 -15.22 9.91
C PRO A 233 26.16 -15.31 11.16
N SER A 234 26.62 -14.16 11.66
CA SER A 234 27.34 -14.05 12.93
C SER A 234 26.42 -13.82 14.13
N HIS A 235 25.16 -13.47 13.88
CA HIS A 235 24.16 -13.15 14.89
C HIS A 235 22.83 -13.87 14.60
N GLU A 236 22.08 -14.16 15.66
CA GLU A 236 20.71 -14.66 15.64
C GLU A 236 19.73 -13.62 16.23
N TYR A 237 18.45 -13.78 15.91
CA TYR A 237 17.37 -12.87 16.32
C TYR A 237 16.27 -13.66 17.02
N ASP A 238 15.55 -13.02 17.95
CA ASP A 238 14.42 -13.65 18.64
C ASP A 238 13.34 -14.08 17.64
N ALA A 239 12.83 -15.30 17.82
CA ALA A 239 11.91 -15.94 16.88
C ALA A 239 10.59 -15.16 16.66
N ALA A 240 10.05 -14.56 17.71
CA ALA A 240 8.80 -13.80 17.63
C ALA A 240 8.93 -12.50 16.80
N PRO A 241 9.84 -11.56 17.15
CA PRO A 241 9.97 -10.31 16.40
C PRO A 241 10.54 -10.52 14.98
N ILE A 242 11.40 -11.52 14.74
CA ILE A 242 11.85 -11.80 13.36
C ILE A 242 10.72 -12.36 12.48
N SER A 243 9.82 -13.18 13.05
CA SER A 243 8.62 -13.66 12.36
C SER A 243 7.68 -12.50 11.99
N LEU A 244 7.45 -11.57 12.93
CA LEU A 244 6.67 -10.35 12.69
C LEU A 244 7.31 -9.46 11.60
N TYR A 245 8.65 -9.37 11.58
CA TYR A 245 9.36 -8.65 10.53
C TYR A 245 9.12 -9.28 9.15
N TRP A 246 9.19 -10.61 9.03
CA TRP A 246 8.89 -11.29 7.77
C TRP A 246 7.42 -11.16 7.36
N TYR A 247 6.50 -11.18 8.31
CA TYR A 247 5.09 -10.90 8.07
C TYR A 247 4.86 -9.48 7.53
N ALA A 248 5.53 -8.47 8.11
CA ALA A 248 5.49 -7.10 7.60
C ALA A 248 6.06 -7.00 6.17
N ARG A 249 7.11 -7.77 5.88
CA ARG A 249 7.74 -7.83 4.55
C ARG A 249 6.88 -8.54 3.50
N SER A 250 5.99 -9.45 3.89
CA SER A 250 5.05 -10.11 2.98
C SER A 250 3.76 -9.30 2.77
N ALA A 251 3.41 -8.38 3.68
CA ALA A 251 2.22 -7.54 3.62
C ALA A 251 2.31 -6.35 2.62
N VAL A 252 3.11 -6.46 1.56
CA VAL A 252 3.24 -5.41 0.54
C VAL A 252 1.88 -5.15 -0.12
N GLY A 253 1.50 -3.88 -0.22
CA GLY A 253 0.18 -3.47 -0.73
C GLY A 253 -0.93 -3.48 0.32
N MET A 254 -0.61 -3.77 1.58
CA MET A 254 -1.50 -3.59 2.74
C MET A 254 -0.87 -2.61 3.73
N PRO A 255 -0.90 -1.28 3.46
CA PRO A 255 -0.10 -0.29 4.20
C PRO A 255 -0.33 -0.29 5.71
N LEU A 256 -1.60 -0.40 6.14
CA LEU A 256 -1.95 -0.40 7.56
C LEU A 256 -1.37 -1.64 8.27
N LEU A 257 -1.54 -2.82 7.67
CA LEU A 257 -1.03 -4.07 8.20
C LEU A 257 0.50 -4.07 8.22
N GLN A 258 1.12 -3.61 7.15
CA GLN A 258 2.58 -3.55 7.02
C GLN A 258 3.18 -2.61 8.08
N PHE A 259 2.59 -1.43 8.28
CA PHE A 259 3.01 -0.50 9.33
C PHE A 259 2.86 -1.14 10.72
N LEU A 260 1.69 -1.71 11.03
CA LEU A 260 1.44 -2.34 12.33
C LEU A 260 2.35 -3.54 12.59
N ALA A 261 2.63 -4.37 11.59
CA ALA A 261 3.50 -5.51 11.75
C ALA A 261 4.94 -5.09 12.04
N PHE A 262 5.47 -4.05 11.38
CA PHE A 262 6.77 -3.48 11.76
C PHE A 262 6.74 -2.82 13.14
N TYR A 263 5.66 -2.11 13.48
CA TYR A 263 5.49 -1.54 14.81
C TYR A 263 5.54 -2.61 15.90
N GLN A 264 4.88 -3.75 15.69
CA GLN A 264 4.86 -4.86 16.63
C GLN A 264 6.25 -5.48 16.86
N VAL A 265 7.15 -5.44 15.87
CA VAL A 265 8.58 -5.81 16.06
C VAL A 265 9.21 -4.91 17.12
N VAL A 266 8.97 -3.60 17.04
CA VAL A 266 9.50 -2.62 18.00
C VAL A 266 8.82 -2.78 19.37
N GLU A 267 7.50 -2.96 19.38
CA GLU A 267 6.67 -3.13 20.59
C GLU A 267 7.12 -4.33 21.43
N TYR A 268 7.53 -5.42 20.78
CA TYR A 268 8.06 -6.61 21.46
C TYR A 268 9.17 -6.26 22.47
N TYR A 269 10.01 -5.28 22.14
CA TYR A 269 11.15 -4.87 22.96
C TYR A 269 10.86 -3.70 23.91
N PHE A 270 9.63 -3.16 23.93
CA PHE A 270 9.24 -2.08 24.85
C PHE A 270 9.55 -2.41 26.31
N PRO A 271 9.21 -3.59 26.86
CA PRO A 271 9.53 -3.91 28.25
C PRO A 271 11.04 -3.90 28.52
N THR A 272 11.84 -4.44 27.60
CA THR A 272 13.31 -4.54 27.74
C THR A 272 13.95 -3.16 27.86
N TYR A 273 13.63 -2.25 26.94
CA TYR A 273 14.29 -0.94 26.88
C TYR A 273 13.69 0.09 27.82
N SER A 274 12.37 0.06 28.07
CA SER A 274 11.76 0.92 29.09
C SER A 274 12.22 0.57 30.50
N GLN A 275 12.41 -0.72 30.82
CA GLN A 275 13.01 -1.15 32.09
C GLN A 275 14.49 -0.75 32.19
N ALA A 276 15.26 -0.83 31.10
CA ALA A 276 16.64 -0.35 31.09
C ALA A 276 16.73 1.14 31.37
N ASP A 277 15.87 1.94 30.74
CA ASP A 277 15.78 3.39 30.96
C ASP A 277 15.35 3.74 32.39
N ALA A 278 14.30 3.08 32.91
CA ALA A 278 13.85 3.26 34.28
C ALA A 278 14.95 2.93 35.29
N ARG A 279 15.67 1.81 35.11
CA ARG A 279 16.82 1.44 35.96
C ARG A 279 17.93 2.49 35.90
N ARG A 280 18.23 3.07 34.74
CA ARG A 280 19.23 4.14 34.59
C ARG A 280 18.80 5.39 35.36
N LYS A 281 17.55 5.81 35.24
CA LYS A 281 16.98 6.96 35.98
C LYS A 281 17.03 6.74 37.48
N ILE A 282 16.59 5.58 37.96
CA ILE A 282 16.66 5.20 39.39
C ILE A 282 18.11 5.25 39.88
N LYS A 283 19.04 4.62 39.16
CA LYS A 283 20.47 4.65 39.52
C LYS A 283 21.02 6.07 39.57
N SER A 284 20.59 6.96 38.67
CA SER A 284 21.00 8.36 38.69
C SER A 284 20.52 9.09 39.94
N VAL A 285 19.25 8.90 40.32
CA VAL A 285 18.68 9.50 41.53
C VAL A 285 19.37 8.97 42.79
N LEU A 286 19.61 7.65 42.88
CA LEU A 286 20.26 7.04 44.04
C LEU A 286 21.75 7.38 44.17
N LYS A 287 22.42 7.71 43.06
CA LYS A 287 23.83 8.15 43.06
C LYS A 287 24.00 9.61 43.42
N ASP A 288 22.93 10.40 43.42
CA ASP A 288 22.99 11.80 43.81
C ASP A 288 23.30 11.90 45.31
N PRO A 289 24.43 12.53 45.72
CA PRO A 289 24.79 12.63 47.13
C PRO A 289 23.80 13.48 47.95
N SER A 290 22.92 14.25 47.28
CA SER A 290 21.85 15.00 47.94
C SER A 290 20.58 14.18 48.20
N PHE A 291 20.47 12.97 47.65
CA PHE A 291 19.31 12.12 47.82
C PHE A 291 19.19 11.62 49.25
N ARG A 292 18.01 11.80 49.83
CA ARG A 292 17.69 11.38 51.20
C ARG A 292 16.45 10.50 51.24
N GLY A 293 16.64 9.22 51.51
CA GLY A 293 15.55 8.22 51.56
C GLY A 293 14.52 8.44 52.68
N ASP A 294 14.81 9.36 53.62
CA ASP A 294 13.91 9.76 54.70
C ASP A 294 13.05 10.99 54.37
N ARG A 295 13.22 11.61 53.19
CA ARG A 295 12.44 12.77 52.75
C ARG A 295 11.39 12.37 51.72
N ASP A 296 10.13 12.66 52.02
CA ASP A 296 9.00 12.41 51.11
C ASP A 296 9.16 13.09 49.74
N ALA A 297 9.83 14.24 49.66
CA ALA A 297 10.10 14.92 48.39
C ALA A 297 11.09 14.15 47.50
N ASP A 298 12.08 13.48 48.10
CA ASP A 298 13.08 12.69 47.38
C ASP A 298 12.49 11.32 47.00
N LEU A 299 11.66 10.74 47.87
CA LEU A 299 10.84 9.57 47.55
C LEU A 299 9.84 9.86 46.42
N GLY A 300 9.22 11.04 46.43
CA GLY A 300 8.34 11.52 45.36
C GLY A 300 9.08 11.68 44.03
N ARG A 301 10.31 12.21 44.03
CA ARG A 301 11.18 12.26 42.83
C ARG A 301 11.50 10.86 42.32
N LEU A 302 11.85 9.93 43.21
CA LEU A 302 12.11 8.53 42.85
C LEU A 302 10.87 7.86 42.25
N LEU A 303 9.69 8.04 42.84
CA LEU A 303 8.43 7.49 42.34
C LEU A 303 8.03 8.13 41.00
N SER A 304 8.23 9.44 40.83
CA SER A 304 7.94 10.13 39.56
C SER A 304 8.85 9.68 38.41
N ALA A 305 10.08 9.25 38.71
CA ALA A 305 10.98 8.66 37.74
C ALA A 305 10.51 7.28 37.24
N ILE A 306 9.53 6.67 37.92
CA ILE A 306 9.00 5.33 37.68
C ILE A 306 7.48 5.43 37.48
N HIS A 307 7.03 5.87 36.31
CA HIS A 307 5.61 5.79 35.99
C HIS A 307 5.25 4.33 35.68
N ILE A 308 4.65 3.58 36.61
CA ILE A 308 4.19 2.20 36.34
C ILE A 308 2.77 2.28 35.76
N SER A 309 2.61 1.84 34.51
CA SER A 309 1.31 1.72 33.86
C SER A 309 0.45 0.64 34.54
N ARG A 310 -0.88 0.68 34.29
CA ARG A 310 -1.83 -0.30 34.86
C ARG A 310 -1.53 -1.75 34.49
N SER A 311 -0.75 -2.00 33.42
CA SER A 311 -0.31 -3.34 32.99
C SER A 311 0.98 -3.82 33.67
N GLY A 312 1.54 -3.05 34.61
CA GLY A 312 2.82 -3.37 35.26
C GLY A 312 4.06 -3.01 34.44
N ALA A 313 3.89 -2.42 33.25
CA ALA A 313 5.00 -1.95 32.42
C ALA A 313 5.41 -0.51 32.79
N PHE A 314 6.69 -0.16 32.62
CA PHE A 314 7.20 1.18 32.94
C PHE A 314 6.92 2.15 31.77
N GLY A 315 6.26 3.26 32.04
CA GLY A 315 5.79 4.25 31.06
C GLY A 315 4.47 3.87 30.40
N ASP A 316 3.82 4.86 29.78
CA ASP A 316 2.79 4.60 28.77
C ASP A 316 3.45 4.14 27.45
N GLU A 317 2.64 3.65 26.52
CA GLU A 317 3.12 3.13 25.23
C GLU A 317 4.01 4.15 24.48
N ARG A 318 3.61 5.42 24.50
CA ARG A 318 4.36 6.54 23.91
C ARG A 318 5.76 6.68 24.53
N SER A 319 5.86 6.63 25.86
CA SER A 319 7.14 6.70 26.57
C SER A 319 8.01 5.46 26.32
N GLN A 320 7.40 4.28 26.22
CA GLN A 320 8.11 3.02 25.94
C GLN A 320 8.69 2.98 24.52
N LEU A 321 7.94 3.45 23.53
CA LEU A 321 8.43 3.62 22.17
C LEU A 321 9.62 4.56 22.14
N ARG A 322 9.51 5.73 22.79
CA ARG A 322 10.61 6.70 22.87
C ARG A 322 11.86 6.12 23.52
N ALA A 323 11.72 5.39 24.63
CA ALA A 323 12.84 4.74 25.31
C ALA A 323 13.52 3.70 24.42
N THR A 324 12.74 2.89 23.69
CA THR A 324 13.25 1.91 22.73
C THR A 324 14.05 2.56 21.61
N LEU A 325 13.53 3.64 21.02
CA LEU A 325 14.22 4.34 19.94
C LEU A 325 15.51 5.01 20.40
N LEU A 326 15.51 5.64 21.59
CA LEU A 326 16.70 6.26 22.15
C LEU A 326 17.82 5.25 22.42
N GLU A 327 17.48 4.00 22.77
CA GLU A 327 18.47 2.96 23.02
C GLU A 327 18.99 2.30 21.74
N CYS A 328 18.09 2.02 20.79
CA CYS A 328 18.43 1.16 19.64
C CYS A 328 18.94 1.92 18.41
N LEU A 329 18.63 3.22 18.30
CA LEU A 329 18.98 4.01 17.14
C LEU A 329 20.15 4.96 17.45
N ASP A 330 21.13 4.95 16.56
CA ASP A 330 22.10 6.02 16.44
C ASP A 330 21.48 7.25 15.77
N ALA A 331 21.80 8.44 16.29
CA ALA A 331 21.18 9.69 15.85
C ALA A 331 21.64 10.12 14.45
N GLU A 332 22.90 9.83 14.09
CA GLU A 332 23.46 10.19 12.79
C GLU A 332 22.97 9.22 11.71
N ASP A 333 22.95 7.93 12.02
CA ASP A 333 22.41 6.90 11.14
C ASP A 333 20.93 7.15 10.78
N LEU A 334 20.11 7.55 11.76
CA LEU A 334 18.71 7.91 11.53
C LEU A 334 18.59 9.13 10.62
N ARG A 335 19.42 10.16 10.85
CA ARG A 335 19.45 11.36 10.02
C ARG A 335 19.85 11.02 8.59
N GLN A 336 20.93 10.27 8.40
CA GLN A 336 21.41 9.82 7.10
C GLN A 336 20.34 8.99 6.38
N PHE A 337 19.65 8.09 7.08
CA PHE A 337 18.52 7.36 6.52
C PHE A 337 17.47 8.33 6.00
N ILE A 338 16.99 9.28 6.80
CA ILE A 338 15.95 10.23 6.37
C ILE A 338 16.41 11.05 5.16
N THR A 339 17.63 11.59 5.17
CA THR A 339 18.14 12.52 4.14
C THR A 339 18.69 11.85 2.89
N SER A 340 18.94 10.54 2.90
CA SER A 340 19.45 9.81 1.72
C SER A 340 18.45 9.75 0.55
N ASP A 341 17.20 10.15 0.78
CA ASP A 341 16.18 10.32 -0.24
C ASP A 341 15.49 11.68 -0.07
N PRO A 342 15.57 12.59 -1.06
CA PRO A 342 14.91 13.89 -1.03
C PRO A 342 13.40 13.81 -0.82
N ASP A 343 12.70 12.88 -1.47
CA ASP A 343 11.24 12.75 -1.40
C ASP A 343 10.81 12.33 0.01
N ARG A 344 11.53 11.37 0.59
CA ARG A 344 11.31 10.94 1.99
C ARG A 344 11.58 12.09 2.96
N SER A 345 12.69 12.81 2.77
CA SER A 345 13.06 13.93 3.63
C SER A 345 12.02 15.04 3.60
N GLU A 346 11.54 15.41 2.41
CA GLU A 346 10.49 16.42 2.23
C GLU A 346 9.18 15.97 2.90
N PHE A 347 8.73 14.74 2.64
CA PHE A 347 7.51 14.20 3.19
C PHE A 347 7.51 14.20 4.72
N LEU A 348 8.56 13.65 5.34
CA LEU A 348 8.68 13.51 6.80
C LEU A 348 8.89 14.86 7.52
N SER A 349 9.40 15.87 6.82
CA SER A 349 9.55 17.23 7.36
C SER A 349 8.27 18.07 7.24
N SER A 350 7.28 17.58 6.50
CA SER A 350 6.00 18.25 6.25
C SER A 350 4.86 17.72 7.14
N LYS A 351 3.78 18.48 7.24
CA LYS A 351 2.52 17.97 7.81
C LYS A 351 1.82 17.15 6.74
N ALA A 352 1.64 15.86 6.98
CA ALA A 352 0.87 14.99 6.10
C ALA A 352 -0.61 15.12 6.50
N LYS A 353 -1.32 16.08 5.88
CA LYS A 353 -2.71 16.41 6.23
C LYS A 353 -3.60 15.16 6.27
N GLY A 354 -4.32 14.97 7.37
CA GLY A 354 -5.17 13.79 7.59
C GLY A 354 -4.41 12.54 8.07
N LEU A 355 -3.11 12.42 7.78
CA LEU A 355 -2.27 11.30 8.18
C LEU A 355 -1.52 11.55 9.49
N CYS A 356 -0.64 12.56 9.57
CA CYS A 356 0.16 12.83 10.76
C CYS A 356 0.56 14.31 10.85
N GLU A 357 0.39 14.90 12.03
CA GLU A 357 0.68 16.31 12.28
C GLU A 357 2.12 16.52 12.78
N GLN A 358 2.71 15.49 13.40
CA GLN A 358 4.09 15.49 13.84
C GLN A 358 5.08 15.55 12.66
N LYS A 359 5.88 16.62 12.65
CA LYS A 359 6.98 16.84 11.70
C LYS A 359 8.30 16.39 12.30
N ILE A 360 9.21 15.94 11.46
CA ILE A 360 10.61 15.70 11.86
C ILE A 360 11.43 16.95 11.49
N PRO A 361 12.09 17.62 12.44
CA PRO A 361 12.83 18.86 12.19
C PRO A 361 14.21 18.60 11.56
N VAL A 362 14.24 17.94 10.39
CA VAL A 362 15.47 17.53 9.69
C VAL A 362 16.39 18.71 9.40
N ALA A 363 15.84 19.90 9.13
CA ALA A 363 16.60 21.13 8.88
C ALA A 363 17.44 21.59 10.09
N ASN A 364 17.07 21.22 11.31
CA ASN A 364 17.90 21.48 12.48
C ASN A 364 18.98 20.39 12.61
N LEU A 365 20.20 20.70 12.17
CA LEU A 365 21.34 19.78 12.16
C LEU A 365 21.74 19.28 13.56
N THR A 366 21.45 20.05 14.60
CA THR A 366 21.82 19.72 16.00
C THR A 366 20.72 18.98 16.77
N ALA A 367 19.51 18.89 16.21
CA ALA A 367 18.39 18.23 16.87
C ALA A 367 18.54 16.70 16.84
N ASP A 368 18.21 16.08 17.97
CA ASP A 368 18.00 14.63 18.05
C ASP A 368 16.60 14.27 17.56
N LEU A 369 16.55 13.62 16.39
CA LEU A 369 15.30 13.31 15.69
C LEU A 369 14.55 12.11 16.29
N ARG A 370 15.16 11.32 17.17
CA ARG A 370 14.59 10.05 17.67
C ARG A 370 13.29 10.26 18.43
N SER A 371 13.17 11.39 19.14
CA SER A 371 11.96 11.73 19.89
C SER A 371 10.81 12.13 18.96
N ASP A 372 11.08 12.89 17.91
CA ASP A 372 10.08 13.29 16.92
C ASP A 372 9.62 12.10 16.06
N VAL A 373 10.54 11.18 15.75
CA VAL A 373 10.23 9.90 15.08
C VAL A 373 9.33 9.03 15.95
N ALA A 374 9.64 8.90 17.24
CA ALA A 374 8.79 8.14 18.17
C ALA A 374 7.37 8.72 18.21
N GLU A 375 7.25 10.05 18.27
CA GLU A 375 5.96 10.71 18.29
C GLU A 375 5.15 10.45 17.02
N ARG A 376 5.80 10.62 15.86
CA ARG A 376 5.17 10.38 14.57
C ARG A 376 4.67 8.95 14.42
N ILE A 377 5.49 7.97 14.80
CA ILE A 377 5.10 6.54 14.77
C ILE A 377 3.91 6.28 15.70
N TYR A 378 3.91 6.87 16.91
CA TYR A 378 2.82 6.74 17.87
C TYR A 378 1.51 7.33 17.35
N GLU A 379 1.52 8.56 16.81
CA GLU A 379 0.34 9.19 16.21
C GLU A 379 -0.28 8.32 15.12
N ILE A 380 0.55 7.81 14.20
CA ILE A 380 0.09 6.97 13.10
C ILE A 380 -0.49 5.65 13.64
N ARG A 381 0.20 4.98 14.57
CA ARG A 381 -0.30 3.75 15.20
C ARG A 381 -1.67 3.99 15.82
N CYS A 382 -1.83 5.09 16.56
CA CYS A 382 -3.09 5.42 17.21
C CYS A 382 -4.23 5.60 16.19
N LYS A 383 -3.99 6.29 15.08
CA LYS A 383 -4.99 6.44 14.01
C LYS A 383 -5.37 5.13 13.34
N ILE A 384 -4.48 4.15 13.29
CA ILE A 384 -4.78 2.85 12.68
C ILE A 384 -5.64 1.99 13.61
N VAL A 385 -5.34 1.95 14.91
CA VAL A 385 -5.97 0.99 15.84
C VAL A 385 -7.11 1.56 16.69
N HIS A 386 -7.10 2.85 16.99
CA HIS A 386 -8.10 3.46 17.88
C HIS A 386 -9.25 4.03 17.06
N THR A 387 -10.41 3.38 17.17
CA THR A 387 -11.67 3.80 16.55
C THR A 387 -12.43 4.84 17.38
N LYS A 388 -11.93 5.19 18.58
CA LYS A 388 -12.63 6.07 19.51
C LYS A 388 -12.42 7.55 19.19
N THR A 389 -13.42 8.13 18.57
CA THR A 389 -13.72 9.56 18.69
C THR A 389 -14.28 9.81 20.09
N ASP A 390 -13.44 9.75 21.13
CA ASP A 390 -13.87 10.16 22.46
C ASP A 390 -14.09 11.68 22.44
N ALA A 391 -15.38 12.06 22.45
CA ALA A 391 -15.92 13.41 22.28
C ALA A 391 -15.48 14.44 23.33
N LYS A 392 -14.44 14.16 24.12
CA LYS A 392 -13.88 15.09 25.09
C LYS A 392 -12.37 15.27 25.02
N ASN A 393 -11.55 14.45 24.34
CA ASN A 393 -10.08 14.63 24.36
C ASN A 393 -9.24 13.81 23.32
N SER A 394 -9.73 13.41 22.14
CA SER A 394 -8.84 12.77 21.13
C SER A 394 -9.15 13.13 19.68
N GLU A 395 -8.16 13.77 19.04
CA GLU A 395 -8.12 14.34 17.68
C GLU A 395 -7.80 13.32 16.57
N PHE A 396 -7.87 12.02 16.84
CA PHE A 396 -7.44 11.00 15.87
C PHE A 396 -8.62 10.49 15.06
N GLU A 397 -8.74 10.99 13.82
CA GLU A 397 -9.62 10.42 12.79
C GLU A 397 -9.08 9.03 12.37
N LEU A 398 -9.95 8.02 12.38
CA LEU A 398 -9.62 6.63 12.08
C LEU A 398 -9.09 6.51 10.65
N LEU A 399 -7.91 5.91 10.49
CA LEU A 399 -7.31 5.66 9.19
C LEU A 399 -7.91 4.39 8.57
N LEU A 400 -8.86 4.56 7.64
CA LEU A 400 -9.50 3.44 6.97
C LEU A 400 -8.59 2.80 5.91
N PRO A 401 -8.65 1.46 5.72
CA PRO A 401 -8.02 0.80 4.59
C PRO A 401 -8.44 1.45 3.27
N PHE A 402 -7.48 1.62 2.35
CA PHE A 402 -7.70 2.18 1.02
C PHE A 402 -8.22 3.63 0.96
N SER A 403 -8.05 4.39 2.05
CA SER A 403 -8.18 5.84 2.07
C SER A 403 -6.99 6.51 1.34
N LYS A 404 -7.14 7.78 0.96
CA LYS A 404 -6.05 8.53 0.32
C LYS A 404 -4.86 8.69 1.27
N GLU A 405 -5.15 8.82 2.55
CA GLU A 405 -4.20 8.95 3.64
C GLU A 405 -3.45 7.64 3.85
N ALA A 406 -4.12 6.47 3.76
CA ALA A 406 -3.46 5.17 3.86
C ALA A 406 -2.49 4.91 2.69
N GLU A 407 -2.74 5.46 1.50
CA GLU A 407 -1.83 5.38 0.36
C GLU A 407 -0.56 6.23 0.54
N GLN A 408 -0.59 7.23 1.42
CA GLN A 408 0.56 8.11 1.69
C GLN A 408 1.54 7.52 2.72
N LEU A 409 1.21 6.40 3.35
CA LEU A 409 2.03 5.76 4.40
C LEU A 409 3.38 5.22 3.91
N ALA A 410 3.69 5.26 2.61
CA ALA A 410 4.90 4.62 2.07
C ALA A 410 6.19 5.05 2.79
N HIS A 411 6.42 6.35 2.99
CA HIS A 411 7.61 6.84 3.68
C HIS A 411 7.59 6.56 5.19
N ASP A 412 6.41 6.52 5.81
CA ASP A 412 6.26 6.14 7.22
C ASP A 412 6.50 4.64 7.45
N ILE A 413 6.11 3.81 6.48
CA ILE A 413 6.41 2.37 6.45
C ILE A 413 7.91 2.15 6.31
N GLU A 414 8.58 2.88 5.42
CA GLU A 414 10.05 2.83 5.31
C GLU A 414 10.73 3.23 6.62
N LEU A 415 10.22 4.26 7.30
CA LEU A 415 10.74 4.74 8.57
C LEU A 415 10.57 3.69 9.67
N VAL A 416 9.37 3.13 9.87
CA VAL A 416 9.17 2.08 10.89
C VAL A 416 9.89 0.78 10.55
N GLN A 417 10.05 0.45 9.26
CA GLN A 417 10.88 -0.67 8.82
C GLN A 417 12.36 -0.45 9.22
N PHE A 418 12.92 0.72 8.96
CA PHE A 418 14.28 1.06 9.36
C PHE A 418 14.44 0.97 10.89
N VAL A 419 13.50 1.52 11.65
CA VAL A 419 13.46 1.41 13.11
C VAL A 419 13.44 -0.05 13.56
N ALA A 420 12.55 -0.88 12.99
CA ALA A 420 12.45 -2.30 13.31
C ALA A 420 13.75 -3.06 13.02
N GLN A 421 14.43 -2.75 11.92
CA GLN A 421 15.75 -3.33 11.59
C GLN A 421 16.80 -2.97 12.64
N ARG A 422 16.88 -1.68 13.04
CA ARG A 422 17.83 -1.22 14.06
C ARG A 422 17.56 -1.86 15.42
N VAL A 423 16.29 -2.00 15.79
CA VAL A 423 15.89 -2.65 17.05
C VAL A 423 16.25 -4.14 17.04
N LEU A 424 15.96 -4.87 15.96
CA LEU A 424 16.37 -6.28 15.82
C LEU A 424 17.89 -6.43 15.91
N MET A 425 18.65 -5.55 15.25
CA MET A 425 20.12 -5.55 15.32
C MET A 425 20.63 -5.28 16.74
N ALA A 426 20.06 -4.28 17.43
CA ALA A 426 20.43 -3.93 18.79
C ALA A 426 20.08 -5.03 19.81
N ALA A 427 19.05 -5.82 19.55
CA ALA A 427 18.62 -6.93 20.38
C ALA A 427 19.26 -8.29 20.00
N SER A 428 20.03 -8.34 18.91
CA SER A 428 20.60 -9.59 18.40
C SER A 428 21.62 -10.20 19.37
N THR A 429 21.75 -11.52 19.31
CA THR A 429 22.76 -12.27 20.08
C THR A 429 23.72 -12.99 19.13
N PRO A 430 24.94 -13.34 19.58
CA PRO A 430 25.85 -14.14 18.77
C PRO A 430 25.20 -15.44 18.29
N PHE A 431 25.43 -15.81 17.03
CA PHE A 431 24.84 -17.00 16.43
C PHE A 431 25.30 -18.26 17.18
N ARG A 432 24.36 -19.07 17.64
CA ARG A 432 24.67 -20.34 18.32
C ARG A 432 24.85 -21.43 17.27
N THR A 433 26.09 -21.90 17.13
CA THR A 433 26.42 -23.10 16.33
C THR A 433 26.01 -24.39 16.99
#